data_AF-A0A953AGK4-F1
#
_entry.id   AF-A0A953AGK4-F1
#
_cell.length_a   1.000
_cell.length_b   1.000
_cell.length_c   1.000
_cell.angle_alpha   90.00
_cell.angle_beta   90.00
_cell.angle_gamma   90.00
#
_symmetry.space_group_name_H-M   'P 1'
#
loop_
_entity.id
_entity.type
_entity.pdbx_description
1 polymer ?
#
loop_
_entity_poly.entity_id
_entity_poly.type
_entity_poly.pdbx_seq_one_letter_code
_entity_poly.pdbx_strand_id
1 'polypeptide(L)'
;ADAVTAIRLATAAPVAAGPVIFERLDWRPYGIRPVLPIAATPPPGEPTRLDPFRASVAASLRPKLALADDDARLGDALDRWELSLFQGDPFRSEQLRLALDSALGDGDGAWAAAMRGAALLGATPQERGDILERLRSPDPELVRRLLVEVLLHGDRRRLVRELDETLLALRARRANVADLQARAS
;
A
#
# COMPACT_ATOMS: atom_id res chain seq x y z
N ALA A 1 2.59 14.62 4.23
CA ALA A 1 2.03 13.78 3.15
C ALA A 1 1.50 12.46 3.73
N ASP A 2 2.25 11.83 4.63
CA ASP A 2 2.00 10.50 5.20
C ASP A 2 0.58 10.26 5.72
N ALA A 3 -0.04 11.25 6.36
CA ALA A 3 -1.43 11.11 6.81
C ALA A 3 -2.40 10.87 5.64
N VAL A 4 -2.21 11.57 4.52
CA VAL A 4 -3.01 11.40 3.30
C VAL A 4 -2.72 10.03 2.69
N THR A 5 -1.44 9.66 2.53
CA THR A 5 -1.04 8.35 2.01
C THR A 5 -1.59 7.21 2.86
N ALA A 6 -1.51 7.29 4.20
CA ALA A 6 -2.05 6.30 5.12
C ALA A 6 -3.58 6.15 5.01
N ILE A 7 -4.30 7.27 4.86
CA ILE A 7 -5.75 7.24 4.64
C ILE A 7 -6.07 6.61 3.28
N ARG A 8 -5.37 7.00 2.20
CA ARG A 8 -5.52 6.39 0.87
C ARG A 8 -5.26 4.88 0.92
N LEU A 9 -4.19 4.44 1.59
CA LEU A 9 -3.88 3.02 1.80
C LEU A 9 -4.97 2.29 2.58
N ALA A 10 -5.57 2.91 3.59
CA ALA A 10 -6.63 2.28 4.40
C ALA A 10 -8.01 2.26 3.71
N THR A 11 -8.27 3.20 2.81
CA THR A 11 -9.63 3.47 2.30
C THR A 11 -9.81 3.22 0.81
N ALA A 12 -8.73 3.30 0.02
CA ALA A 12 -8.77 3.48 -1.43
C ALA A 12 -9.53 4.74 -1.91
N ALA A 13 -9.86 5.68 -1.01
CA ALA A 13 -10.63 6.87 -1.36
C ALA A 13 -9.77 7.97 -2.02
N PRO A 14 -10.43 8.83 -2.83
CA PRO A 14 -9.84 10.04 -3.38
C PRO A 14 -9.67 11.14 -2.32
N VAL A 15 -8.75 10.92 -1.37
CA VAL A 15 -8.50 11.82 -0.24
C VAL A 15 -7.37 12.79 -0.55
N ALA A 16 -7.46 14.03 -0.08
CA ALA A 16 -6.37 15.01 -0.09
C ALA A 16 -6.48 15.93 1.13
N ALA A 17 -5.38 16.62 1.46
CA ALA A 17 -5.35 17.61 2.54
C ALA A 17 -5.76 19.02 2.07
N GLY A 18 -5.85 19.26 0.76
CA GLY A 18 -6.02 20.59 0.18
C GLY A 18 -4.68 21.31 -0.01
N PRO A 19 -4.68 22.51 -0.62
CA PRO A 19 -3.47 23.20 -1.05
C PRO A 19 -2.58 23.69 0.11
N VAL A 20 -3.19 23.95 1.27
CA VAL A 20 -2.50 24.49 2.44
C VAL A 20 -3.05 23.89 3.73
N ILE A 21 -2.20 23.78 4.75
CA ILE A 21 -2.60 23.46 6.13
C ILE A 21 -2.44 24.71 6.99
N PHE A 22 -3.45 24.99 7.82
CA PHE A 22 -3.40 26.01 8.86
C PHE A 22 -2.89 25.39 10.16
N GLU A 23 -1.83 25.97 10.76
CA GLU A 23 -1.28 25.52 12.06
C GLU A 23 -2.26 25.69 13.22
N ARG A 24 -3.24 26.59 13.08
CA ARG A 24 -4.27 26.86 14.09
C ARG A 24 -5.65 26.92 13.42
N LEU A 25 -6.64 26.30 14.06
CA LEU A 25 -8.05 26.36 13.65
C LEU A 25 -8.69 27.74 13.89
N ASP A 26 -7.95 28.72 14.40
CA ASP A 26 -8.45 30.06 14.72
C ASP A 26 -8.40 31.05 13.54
N TRP A 27 -8.18 30.55 12.32
CA TRP A 27 -8.18 31.30 11.05
C TRP A 27 -7.21 32.49 10.99
N ARG A 28 -6.24 32.56 11.92
CA ARG A 28 -5.27 33.65 11.96
C ARG A 28 -4.21 33.47 10.85
N PRO A 29 -3.84 34.54 10.13
CA PRO A 29 -3.07 34.47 8.88
C PRO A 29 -1.59 34.06 9.01
N TYR A 30 -1.10 33.71 10.19
CA TYR A 30 0.35 33.60 10.46
C TYR A 30 0.90 32.16 10.51
N GLY A 31 0.14 31.16 10.08
CA GLY A 31 0.55 29.75 10.18
C GLY A 31 0.12 28.88 8.99
N ILE A 32 0.23 29.39 7.76
CA ILE A 32 -0.15 28.65 6.55
C ILE A 32 1.08 27.96 5.98
N ARG A 33 1.04 26.62 5.86
CA ARG A 33 2.10 25.84 5.21
C ARG A 33 1.58 25.20 3.92
N PRO A 34 2.32 25.29 2.80
CA PRO A 34 1.95 24.59 1.58
C PRO A 34 2.02 23.08 1.78
N VAL A 35 1.07 22.37 1.17
CA VAL A 35 1.07 20.89 1.12
C VAL A 35 1.80 20.44 -0.14
N LEU A 36 2.51 19.31 -0.05
CA LEU A 36 3.13 18.69 -1.24
C LEU A 36 2.06 18.43 -2.32
N PRO A 37 2.34 18.70 -3.62
CA PRO A 37 1.33 18.63 -4.68
C PRO A 37 0.52 17.32 -4.72
N ILE A 38 1.18 16.18 -4.53
CA ILE A 38 0.55 14.84 -4.54
C ILE A 38 -0.48 14.65 -3.42
N ALA A 39 -0.32 15.34 -2.30
CA ALA A 39 -1.22 15.31 -1.15
C ALA A 39 -2.23 16.47 -1.15
N ALA A 40 -2.02 17.48 -2.00
CA ALA A 40 -2.88 18.65 -2.09
C ALA A 40 -4.14 18.41 -2.93
N THR A 41 -4.05 17.55 -3.95
CA THR A 41 -5.14 17.26 -4.89
C THR A 41 -5.62 15.81 -4.72
N PRO A 42 -6.93 15.54 -4.68
CA PRO A 42 -7.44 14.18 -4.61
C PRO A 42 -7.27 13.48 -5.97
N PRO A 43 -6.90 12.19 -6.01
CA PRO A 43 -6.96 11.42 -7.24
C PRO A 43 -8.43 11.23 -7.69
N PRO A 44 -8.69 10.84 -8.94
CA PRO A 44 -10.04 10.44 -9.37
C PRO A 44 -10.51 9.22 -8.56
N GLY A 45 -11.82 9.15 -8.27
CA GLY A 45 -12.43 8.00 -7.59
C GLY A 45 -13.76 8.34 -6.94
N GLU A 46 -14.43 7.32 -6.41
CA GLU A 46 -15.66 7.50 -5.65
C GLU A 46 -15.35 7.84 -4.18
N PRO A 47 -16.06 8.80 -3.56
CA PRO A 47 -15.93 9.07 -2.14
C PRO A 47 -16.19 7.81 -1.30
N THR A 48 -15.31 7.50 -0.35
CA THR A 48 -15.50 6.40 0.60
C THR A 48 -15.56 6.94 2.02
N ARG A 49 -16.34 6.28 2.87
CA ARG A 49 -16.44 6.62 4.30
C ARG A 49 -15.18 6.23 5.06
N LEU A 50 -14.68 7.13 5.89
CA LEU A 50 -13.70 6.81 6.93
C LEU A 50 -14.43 6.32 8.19
N ASP A 51 -14.71 5.02 8.25
CA ASP A 51 -15.29 4.35 9.41
C ASP A 51 -14.24 4.04 10.51
N PRO A 52 -14.64 3.66 11.74
CA PRO A 52 -13.69 3.38 12.83
C PRO A 52 -12.64 2.31 12.52
N PHE A 53 -12.98 1.31 11.70
CA PHE A 53 -12.04 0.27 11.29
C PHE A 53 -11.00 0.84 10.33
N ARG A 54 -11.42 1.54 9.27
CA ARG A 54 -10.48 2.18 8.33
C ARG A 54 -9.64 3.26 9.00
N ALA A 55 -10.20 3.99 9.96
CA ALA A 55 -9.46 4.95 10.77
C ALA A 55 -8.37 4.28 11.61
N SER A 56 -8.64 3.13 12.22
CA SER A 56 -7.64 2.39 13.00
C SER A 56 -6.52 1.82 12.12
N VAL A 57 -6.84 1.35 10.91
CA VAL A 57 -5.85 0.93 9.91
C VAL A 57 -4.98 2.13 9.51
N ALA A 58 -5.56 3.28 9.14
CA ALA A 58 -4.80 4.48 8.79
C ALA A 58 -3.89 4.95 9.93
N ALA A 59 -4.39 4.94 11.17
CA ALA A 59 -3.61 5.28 12.36
C ALA A 59 -2.43 4.32 12.59
N SER A 60 -2.63 3.03 12.31
CA SER A 60 -1.57 2.01 12.40
C SER A 60 -0.52 2.17 11.31
N LEU A 61 -0.94 2.49 10.08
CA LEU A 61 -0.06 2.64 8.92
C LEU A 61 0.77 3.92 8.97
N ARG A 62 0.21 5.03 9.46
CA ARG A 62 0.89 6.34 9.45
C ARG A 62 2.33 6.30 10.01
N PRO A 63 2.60 5.81 11.24
CA PRO A 63 3.97 5.75 11.75
C PRO A 63 4.87 4.77 10.98
N LYS A 64 4.29 3.77 10.32
CA LYS A 64 5.04 2.77 9.53
C LYS A 64 5.50 3.30 8.17
N LEU A 65 4.96 4.42 7.69
CA LEU A 65 5.44 5.06 6.46
C LEU A 65 6.88 5.57 6.59
N ALA A 66 7.34 5.90 7.81
CA ALA A 66 8.74 6.26 8.08
C ALA A 66 9.73 5.11 7.79
N LEU A 67 9.26 3.86 7.69
CA LEU A 67 10.12 2.73 7.27
C LEU A 67 10.67 2.90 5.85
N ALA A 68 10.02 3.72 5.02
CA ALA A 68 10.49 4.05 3.67
C ALA A 68 11.80 4.87 3.70
N ASP A 69 12.06 5.61 4.77
CA ASP A 69 13.28 6.42 4.91
C ASP A 69 14.53 5.53 4.97
N ASP A 70 14.41 4.35 5.59
CA ASP A 70 15.49 3.36 5.74
C ASP A 70 15.48 2.25 4.67
N ASP A 71 14.42 2.18 3.84
CA ASP A 71 14.27 1.19 2.78
C ASP A 71 13.79 1.82 1.47
N ALA A 72 14.76 2.23 0.64
CA ALA A 72 14.51 2.89 -0.64
C ALA A 72 13.59 2.13 -1.59
N ARG A 73 13.56 0.79 -1.53
CA ARG A 73 12.64 -0.05 -2.34
C ARG A 73 11.21 0.04 -1.85
N LEU A 74 11.00 0.14 -0.53
CA LEU A 74 9.68 0.39 0.03
C LEU A 74 9.20 1.81 -0.32
N GLY A 75 10.09 2.81 -0.24
CA GLY A 75 9.79 4.17 -0.69
C GLY A 75 9.37 4.24 -2.16
N ASP A 76 10.17 3.67 -3.05
CA ASP A 76 9.87 3.62 -4.49
C ASP A 76 8.56 2.85 -4.77
N ALA A 77 8.26 1.76 -4.04
CA ALA A 77 7.00 1.06 -4.17
C ALA A 77 5.78 1.93 -3.81
N LEU A 78 5.88 2.67 -2.69
CA LEU A 78 4.82 3.58 -2.22
C LEU A 78 4.62 4.76 -3.18
N ASP A 79 5.70 5.38 -3.62
CA ASP A 79 5.66 6.52 -4.55
C ASP A 79 5.03 6.12 -5.89
N ARG A 80 5.41 4.98 -6.45
CA ARG A 80 4.86 4.49 -7.72
C ARG A 80 3.39 4.13 -7.60
N TRP A 81 3.00 3.45 -6.52
CA TRP A 81 1.60 3.17 -6.27
C TRP A 81 0.79 4.47 -6.14
N GLU A 82 1.29 5.46 -5.39
CA GLU A 82 0.59 6.74 -5.20
C GLU A 82 0.50 7.54 -6.51
N LEU A 83 1.56 7.56 -7.33
CA LEU A 83 1.54 8.17 -8.67
C LEU A 83 0.53 7.50 -9.61
N SER A 84 0.39 6.17 -9.53
CA SER A 84 -0.54 5.42 -10.38
C SER A 84 -2.00 5.88 -10.21
N LEU A 85 -2.36 6.40 -9.02
CA LEU A 85 -3.71 6.90 -8.72
C LEU A 85 -4.08 8.11 -9.57
N PHE A 86 -3.10 8.87 -10.07
CA PHE A 86 -3.30 10.09 -10.85
C PHE A 86 -3.11 9.90 -12.35
N GLN A 87 -2.68 8.71 -12.79
CA GLN A 87 -2.32 8.43 -14.18
C GLN A 87 -3.39 7.57 -14.85
N GLY A 88 -3.50 7.66 -16.18
CA GLY A 88 -4.21 6.70 -17.01
C GLY A 88 -3.25 5.68 -17.63
N ASP A 89 -3.80 4.68 -18.31
CA ASP A 89 -2.98 3.73 -19.08
C ASP A 89 -2.37 4.39 -20.32
N PRO A 90 -1.15 3.99 -20.75
CA PRO A 90 -0.38 2.83 -20.26
C PRO A 90 0.47 3.08 -19.01
N PHE A 91 0.61 4.33 -18.58
CA PHE A 91 1.53 4.71 -17.50
C PHE A 91 1.10 4.13 -16.14
N ARG A 92 -0.19 4.13 -15.83
CA ARG A 92 -0.73 3.53 -14.60
C ARG A 92 -0.30 2.07 -14.45
N SER A 93 -0.54 1.25 -15.48
CA SER A 93 -0.16 -0.17 -15.47
C SER A 93 1.34 -0.38 -15.25
N GLU A 94 2.18 0.44 -15.88
CA GLU A 94 3.64 0.37 -15.67
C GLU A 94 4.04 0.77 -14.24
N GLN A 95 3.45 1.83 -13.68
CA GLN A 95 3.70 2.21 -12.29
C GLN A 95 3.34 1.08 -11.32
N LEU A 96 2.23 0.39 -11.55
CA LEU A 96 1.79 -0.70 -10.67
C LEU A 96 2.70 -1.93 -10.77
N ARG A 97 3.18 -2.27 -11.97
CA ARG A 97 4.17 -3.34 -12.14
C ARG A 97 5.49 -3.01 -11.43
N LEU A 98 5.97 -1.78 -11.59
CA LEU A 98 7.20 -1.33 -10.94
C LEU A 98 7.05 -1.20 -9.43
N ALA A 99 5.87 -0.78 -8.93
CA ALA A 99 5.56 -0.77 -7.51
C ALA A 99 5.59 -2.18 -6.91
N LEU A 100 4.97 -3.15 -7.59
CA LEU A 100 4.98 -4.55 -7.17
C LEU A 100 6.42 -5.12 -7.13
N ASP A 101 7.20 -4.89 -8.19
CA ASP A 101 8.59 -5.34 -8.26
C ASP A 101 9.46 -4.69 -7.18
N SER A 102 9.29 -3.39 -6.92
CA SER A 102 10.03 -2.70 -5.86
C SER A 102 9.64 -3.22 -4.47
N ALA A 103 8.37 -3.54 -4.24
CA ALA A 103 7.90 -4.06 -2.96
C ALA A 103 8.40 -5.49 -2.66
N LEU A 104 8.30 -6.41 -3.64
CA LEU A 104 8.50 -7.84 -3.39
C LEU A 104 9.44 -8.55 -4.37
N GLY A 105 9.91 -7.88 -5.43
CA GLY A 105 10.80 -8.48 -6.42
C GLY A 105 12.20 -8.71 -5.86
N ASP A 106 12.72 -7.79 -5.03
CA ASP A 106 14.05 -7.85 -4.38
C ASP A 106 15.23 -8.19 -5.33
N GLY A 107 15.09 -7.87 -6.62
CA GLY A 107 16.08 -8.18 -7.66
C GLY A 107 15.78 -9.44 -8.49
N ASP A 108 14.84 -10.29 -8.05
CA ASP A 108 14.42 -11.51 -8.75
C ASP A 108 13.35 -11.26 -9.83
N GLY A 109 12.89 -10.01 -9.94
CA GLY A 109 12.00 -9.53 -10.98
C GLY A 109 10.51 -9.77 -10.73
N ALA A 110 9.71 -9.30 -11.70
CA ALA A 110 8.26 -9.21 -11.58
C ALA A 110 7.54 -10.55 -11.32
N TRP A 111 8.10 -11.67 -11.82
CA TRP A 111 7.51 -12.99 -11.57
C TRP A 111 7.63 -13.39 -10.10
N ALA A 112 8.80 -13.21 -9.49
CA ALA A 112 9.01 -13.50 -8.08
C ALA A 112 8.15 -12.58 -7.20
N ALA A 113 8.06 -11.29 -7.56
CA ALA A 113 7.18 -10.34 -6.91
C ALA A 113 5.71 -10.80 -6.93
N ALA A 114 5.24 -11.32 -8.07
CA ALA A 114 3.87 -11.83 -8.20
C ALA A 114 3.63 -13.10 -7.36
N MET A 115 4.57 -14.05 -7.36
CA MET A 115 4.49 -15.27 -6.53
C MET A 115 4.45 -14.95 -5.04
N ARG A 116 5.33 -14.04 -4.58
CA ARG A 116 5.37 -13.55 -3.20
C ARG A 116 4.09 -12.80 -2.84
N GLY A 117 3.58 -11.95 -3.73
CA GLY A 117 2.31 -11.24 -3.56
C GLY A 117 1.10 -12.18 -3.43
N ALA A 118 1.06 -13.23 -4.25
CA ALA A 118 0.03 -14.27 -4.16
C ALA A 118 0.12 -15.02 -2.83
N ALA A 119 1.32 -15.43 -2.40
CA ALA A 119 1.53 -16.11 -1.12
C ALA A 119 1.17 -15.24 0.09
N LEU A 120 1.39 -13.92 0.00
CA LEU A 120 1.06 -12.94 1.04
C LEU A 120 -0.45 -12.75 1.21
N LEU A 121 -1.17 -12.59 0.10
CA LEU A 121 -2.59 -12.24 0.11
C LEU A 121 -3.54 -13.45 0.09
N GLY A 122 -3.13 -14.59 -0.49
CA GLY A 122 -3.96 -15.78 -0.65
C GLY A 122 -3.84 -16.76 0.51
N ALA A 123 -4.97 -17.09 1.14
CA ALA A 123 -5.04 -18.03 2.25
C ALA A 123 -5.04 -19.49 1.75
N THR A 124 -5.64 -19.75 0.59
CA THR A 124 -5.73 -21.10 -0.02
C THR A 124 -4.92 -21.21 -1.33
N PRO A 125 -4.57 -22.43 -1.78
CA PRO A 125 -3.91 -22.61 -3.08
C PRO A 125 -4.70 -22.04 -4.26
N GLN A 126 -6.03 -22.16 -4.22
CA GLN A 126 -6.91 -21.63 -5.27
C GLN A 126 -6.86 -20.09 -5.31
N GLU A 127 -7.04 -19.44 -4.15
CA GLU A 127 -6.94 -17.98 -4.04
C GLU A 127 -5.58 -17.45 -4.49
N ARG A 128 -4.50 -18.17 -4.17
CA ARG A 128 -3.15 -17.81 -4.62
C ARG A 128 -3.04 -17.87 -6.14
N GLY A 129 -3.61 -18.89 -6.79
CA GLY A 129 -3.67 -18.98 -8.25
C GLY A 129 -4.42 -17.79 -8.87
N ASP A 130 -5.58 -17.46 -8.32
CA ASP A 130 -6.41 -16.34 -8.81
C ASP A 130 -5.70 -14.99 -8.63
N ILE A 131 -5.05 -14.78 -7.48
CA ILE A 131 -4.28 -13.56 -7.20
C ILE A 131 -3.05 -13.47 -8.11
N LEU A 132 -2.34 -14.58 -8.34
CA LEU A 132 -1.18 -14.62 -9.22
C LEU A 132 -1.54 -14.20 -10.65
N GLU A 133 -2.68 -14.65 -11.17
CA GLU A 133 -3.14 -14.24 -12.49
C GLU A 133 -3.41 -12.73 -12.55
N ARG A 134 -4.07 -12.18 -11.52
CA ARG A 134 -4.33 -10.75 -11.41
C ARG A 134 -3.04 -9.92 -11.27
N LEU A 135 -2.00 -10.44 -10.61
CA LEU A 135 -0.73 -9.74 -10.45
C LEU A 135 0.09 -9.63 -11.74
N ARG A 136 -0.31 -10.31 -12.84
CA ARG A 136 0.31 -10.11 -14.16
C ARG A 136 0.01 -8.73 -14.74
N SER A 137 -1.20 -8.24 -14.47
CA SER A 137 -1.70 -6.90 -14.82
C SER A 137 -2.36 -6.28 -13.59
N PRO A 138 -1.55 -5.90 -12.59
CA PRO A 138 -2.07 -5.53 -11.27
C PRO A 138 -2.89 -4.24 -11.34
N ASP A 139 -3.99 -4.21 -10.60
CA ASP A 139 -4.80 -3.01 -10.39
C ASP A 139 -4.34 -2.24 -9.11
N PRO A 140 -4.66 -0.93 -8.98
CA PRO A 140 -4.23 -0.14 -7.81
C PRO A 140 -4.69 -0.70 -6.46
N GLU A 141 -5.84 -1.37 -6.44
CA GLU A 141 -6.44 -1.93 -5.23
C GLU A 141 -5.67 -3.18 -4.76
N LEU A 142 -5.25 -4.03 -5.69
CA LEU A 142 -4.46 -5.21 -5.38
C LEU A 142 -3.07 -4.85 -4.85
N VAL A 143 -2.40 -3.87 -5.49
CA VAL A 143 -1.11 -3.35 -5.02
C VAL A 143 -1.27 -2.64 -3.67
N ARG A 144 -2.36 -1.88 -3.46
CA ARG A 144 -2.66 -1.26 -2.16
C ARG A 144 -2.73 -2.29 -1.04
N ARG A 145 -3.50 -3.38 -1.23
CA ARG A 145 -3.64 -4.45 -0.22
C ARG A 145 -2.29 -5.06 0.14
N LEU A 146 -1.45 -5.31 -0.87
CA LEU A 146 -0.10 -5.81 -0.68
C LEU A 146 0.77 -4.84 0.14
N LEU A 147 0.78 -3.55 -0.23
CA LEU A 147 1.55 -2.53 0.49
C LEU A 147 1.10 -2.37 1.95
N VAL A 148 -0.20 -2.50 2.22
CA VAL A 148 -0.73 -2.54 3.59
C VAL A 148 -0.12 -3.69 4.38
N GLU A 149 -0.10 -4.91 3.83
CA GLU A 149 0.52 -6.07 4.49
C GLU A 149 2.04 -5.89 4.70
N VAL A 150 2.75 -5.34 3.71
CA VAL A 150 4.20 -5.05 3.82
C VAL A 150 4.45 -4.06 4.96
N LEU A 151 3.69 -2.96 5.03
CA LEU A 151 3.82 -1.96 6.09
C LEU A 151 3.46 -2.55 7.46
N LEU A 152 2.37 -3.31 7.55
CA LEU A 152 1.95 -3.95 8.80
C LEU A 152 3.00 -4.94 9.31
N HIS A 153 3.65 -5.70 8.42
CA HIS A 153 4.80 -6.54 8.77
C HIS A 153 5.95 -5.72 9.38
N GLY A 154 6.25 -4.55 8.80
CA GLY A 154 7.20 -3.59 9.37
C GLY A 154 8.68 -3.85 9.06
N ASP A 155 8.97 -4.89 8.27
CA ASP A 155 10.31 -5.20 7.74
C ASP A 155 10.15 -5.92 6.40
N ARG A 156 10.31 -5.19 5.29
CA ARG A 156 10.10 -5.72 3.93
C ARG A 156 11.09 -6.83 3.59
N ARG A 157 12.37 -6.67 3.94
CA ARG A 157 13.42 -7.65 3.60
C ARG A 157 13.20 -8.96 4.33
N ARG A 158 12.82 -8.90 5.60
CA ARG A 158 12.44 -10.10 6.36
C ARG A 158 11.17 -10.74 5.79
N LEU A 159 10.18 -9.95 5.40
CA LEU A 159 8.95 -10.46 4.80
C LEU A 159 9.24 -11.24 3.51
N VAL A 160 10.09 -10.70 2.62
CA VAL A 160 10.50 -11.39 1.38
C VAL A 160 11.10 -12.77 1.69
N ARG A 161 12.03 -12.85 2.64
CA ARG A 161 12.62 -14.14 3.07
C ARG A 161 11.58 -15.11 3.62
N GLU A 162 10.66 -14.65 4.46
CA GLU A 162 9.60 -15.49 5.03
C GLU A 162 8.61 -15.98 3.95
N LEU A 163 8.35 -15.17 2.92
CA LEU A 163 7.55 -15.56 1.77
C LEU A 163 8.25 -16.62 0.91
N ASP A 164 9.57 -16.51 0.73
CA ASP A 164 10.37 -17.52 0.04
C ASP A 164 10.37 -18.84 0.81
N GLU A 165 10.55 -18.81 2.14
CA GLU A 165 10.39 -19.99 3.00
C GLU A 165 9.00 -20.62 2.86
N THR A 166 7.95 -19.80 2.76
CA THR A 166 6.57 -20.27 2.57
C THR A 166 6.38 -20.93 1.20
N LEU A 167 6.93 -20.34 0.13
CA LEU A 167 6.86 -20.87 -1.23
C LEU A 167 7.63 -22.19 -1.38
N LEU A 168 8.72 -22.35 -0.63
CA LEU A 168 9.51 -23.59 -0.56
C LEU A 168 8.95 -24.62 0.44
N ALA A 169 7.80 -24.34 1.07
CA ALA A 169 7.16 -25.18 2.09
C ALA A 169 8.05 -25.45 3.33
N LEU A 170 8.98 -24.54 3.64
CA LEU A 170 9.85 -24.61 4.82
C LEU A 170 9.19 -24.04 6.09
N ARG A 171 8.06 -23.33 5.95
CA ARG A 171 7.31 -22.74 7.07
C ARG A 171 5.80 -22.74 6.82
N ALA A 172 5.01 -22.86 7.90
CA ALA A 172 3.56 -22.69 7.85
C ALA A 172 3.17 -21.21 7.61
N ARG A 173 2.07 -21.00 6.86
CA ARG A 173 1.55 -19.69 6.45
C ARG A 173 1.29 -18.76 7.66
N ARG A 174 1.63 -17.48 7.53
CA ARG A 174 1.28 -16.42 8.50
C ARG A 174 -0.16 -15.95 8.35
N ALA A 175 -0.72 -15.46 9.46
CA ALA A 175 -2.02 -14.78 9.46
C ALA A 175 -1.90 -13.40 8.78
N ASN A 176 -2.85 -13.06 7.92
CA ASN A 176 -2.92 -11.77 7.22
C ASN A 176 -4.13 -10.93 7.70
N VAL A 177 -4.34 -9.72 7.14
CA VAL A 177 -5.46 -8.84 7.54
C VAL A 177 -6.82 -9.50 7.33
N ALA A 178 -6.98 -10.37 6.32
CA ALA A 178 -8.22 -11.12 6.12
C ALA A 178 -8.50 -12.09 7.29
N ASP A 179 -7.45 -12.75 7.81
CA ASP A 179 -7.56 -13.61 9.00
C ASP A 179 -7.90 -12.80 10.27
N LEU A 180 -7.51 -11.53 10.34
CA LEU A 180 -7.86 -10.62 11.44
C LEU A 180 -9.30 -10.11 11.36
N GLN A 181 -9.79 -9.77 10.17
CA GLN A 181 -11.19 -9.36 9.96
C GLN A 181 -12.17 -10.50 10.26
N ALA A 182 -11.84 -11.73 9.87
CA ALA A 182 -12.66 -12.92 10.16
C ALA A 182 -12.79 -13.22 11.67
N ARG A 183 -11.84 -12.77 12.50
CA ARG A 183 -11.87 -12.94 13.96
C ARG A 183 -12.60 -11.82 14.70
N ALA A 184 -12.78 -10.68 14.04
CA ALA A 184 -13.44 -9.49 14.60
C ALA A 184 -14.94 -9.41 14.24
N SER A 185 -15.42 -10.36 13.44
CA SER A 185 -16.84 -10.53 13.05
C SER A 185 -17.47 -11.65 13.86
#